data_AF-A0A2E4Y5T3-F1
#
_entry.id   AF-A0A2E4Y5T3-F1
#
_cell.length_a   1.000
_cell.length_b   1.000
_cell.length_c   1.000
_cell.angle_alpha   90.00
_cell.angle_beta   90.00
_cell.angle_gamma   90.00
#
_symmetry.space_group_name_H-M   'P 1'
#
loop_
_entity.id
_entity.type
_entity.pdbx_description
1 polymer ?
#
loop_
_entity_poly.entity_id
_entity_poly.type
_entity_poly.pdbx_seq_one_letter_code
_entity_poly.pdbx_strand_id
1 'polypeptide(L)' 'MSRKKKNKKLFFYNCTLTEERFKTTQEAPNPDELLSIKAYYELNPEMDDRPENIKVEIEKLEESKAALNELE' A
#
# COMPACT_ATOMS: atom_id res chain seq x y z
N MET A 1 -2.52 -30.49 -24.52
CA MET A 1 -2.51 -30.55 -23.04
C MET A 1 -3.09 -29.26 -22.48
N SER A 2 -4.27 -29.33 -21.84
CA SER A 2 -4.90 -28.16 -21.23
C SER A 2 -4.05 -27.67 -20.06
N ARG A 3 -3.61 -26.41 -20.10
CA ARG A 3 -2.83 -25.79 -19.01
C ARG A 3 -3.73 -25.71 -17.78
N LYS A 4 -3.58 -26.64 -16.83
CA LYS A 4 -4.26 -26.58 -15.53
C LYS A 4 -3.92 -25.24 -14.87
N LYS A 5 -4.90 -24.37 -14.66
CA LYS A 5 -4.72 -23.09 -13.96
C LYS A 5 -4.22 -23.40 -12.55
N LYS A 6 -3.03 -22.91 -12.20
CA LYS A 6 -2.49 -23.05 -10.85
C LYS A 6 -3.31 -22.13 -9.93
N ASN A 7 -3.93 -22.70 -8.89
CA ASN A 7 -4.61 -21.92 -7.87
C ASN A 7 -3.55 -21.09 -7.11
N LYS A 8 -3.64 -19.77 -7.21
CA LYS A 8 -2.80 -18.85 -6.44
C LYS A 8 -3.47 -18.63 -5.09
N LYS A 9 -2.77 -18.95 -3.99
CA LYS A 9 -3.21 -18.58 -2.65
C LYS A 9 -3.07 -17.06 -2.49
N LEU A 10 -4.08 -16.43 -1.89
CA LEU A 10 -4.06 -15.02 -1.53
C LEU A 10 -4.13 -14.93 -0.01
N PHE A 11 -3.24 -14.14 0.56
CA PHE A 11 -3.22 -13.81 1.98
C PHE A 11 -3.69 -12.37 2.14
N PHE A 12 -4.38 -12.11 3.25
CA PHE A 12 -4.92 -10.80 3.56
C PHE A 12 -4.35 -10.36 4.90
N TYR A 13 -3.77 -9.17 4.92
CA TYR A 13 -3.15 -8.58 6.10
C TYR A 13 -3.63 -7.15 6.27
N ASN A 14 -3.63 -6.66 7.51
CA ASN A 14 -3.97 -5.28 7.83
C ASN A 14 -2.68 -4.53 8.16
N CYS A 15 -2.54 -3.29 7.67
CA CYS A 15 -1.48 -2.39 8.10
C CYS A 15 -1.73 -1.99 9.56
N THR A 16 -0.71 -2.07 10.42
CA THR A 16 -0.87 -1.75 11.85
C THR A 16 -1.07 -0.27 12.13
N LEU A 17 -0.65 0.62 11.23
CA LEU A 17 -0.79 2.07 11.38
C LEU A 17 -2.10 2.60 10.81
N THR A 18 -2.47 2.16 9.60
CA THR A 18 -3.60 2.73 8.85
C THR A 18 -4.85 1.84 8.89
N GLU A 19 -4.76 0.65 9.50
CA GLU A 19 -5.79 -0.41 9.49
C GLU A 19 -6.27 -0.84 8.09
N GLU A 20 -5.57 -0.38 7.04
CA GLU A 20 -5.88 -0.69 5.65
C GLU A 20 -5.59 -2.16 5.33
N ARG A 21 -6.51 -2.80 4.61
CA ARG A 21 -6.42 -4.22 4.26
C ARG A 21 -5.72 -4.42 2.91
N PHE A 22 -4.59 -5.10 2.91
CA PHE A 22 -3.83 -5.45 1.73
C PHE A 22 -3.87 -6.95 1.45
N LYS A 23 -3.69 -7.32 0.17
CA LYS A 23 -3.60 -8.72 -0.26
C LYS A 23 -2.22 -9.00 -0.83
N THR A 24 -1.65 -10.14 -0.46
CA THR A 24 -0.36 -10.60 -0.97
C THR A 24 -0.50 -12.02 -1.51
N THR A 25 0.39 -12.42 -2.41
CA THR A 25 0.48 -13.80 -2.91
C THR A 25 1.48 -14.64 -2.12
N GLN A 26 2.27 -13.99 -1.25
CA GLN A 26 3.27 -14.60 -0.41
C GLN A 26 2.89 -14.41 1.06
N GLU A 27 3.08 -15.47 1.84
CA GLU A 27 2.88 -15.44 3.28
C GLU A 27 3.95 -14.57 3.92
N ALA A 28 3.53 -13.64 4.78
CA ALA A 28 4.44 -12.80 5.53
C ALA A 28 4.96 -13.55 6.76
N PRO A 29 6.28 -13.51 7.04
CA PRO A 29 6.85 -14.17 8.21
C PRO A 29 6.35 -13.55 9.52
N ASN A 30 6.23 -12.22 9.57
CA ASN A 30 5.73 -11.46 10.72
C ASN A 30 4.57 -10.56 10.25
N PRO A 31 3.31 -11.01 10.36
CA PRO A 31 2.17 -10.21 9.91
C PRO A 31 1.90 -8.98 10.78
N ASP A 32 2.29 -9.01 12.06
CA ASP A 32 2.06 -7.92 13.01
C ASP A 32 3.00 -6.72 12.81
N GLU A 33 4.08 -6.88 12.06
CA GLU A 33 5.04 -5.80 11.75
C GLU A 33 4.80 -5.20 10.37
N LEU A 34 3.75 -5.64 9.66
CA LEU A 34 3.48 -5.17 8.30
C LEU A 34 2.98 -3.73 8.31
N LEU A 35 3.71 -2.90 7.59
CA LEU A 35 3.34 -1.52 7.28
C LEU A 35 2.98 -1.37 5.81
N SER A 36 2.04 -0.47 5.53
CA SER A 36 1.80 -0.01 4.17
C SER A 36 3.02 0.80 3.70
N ILE A 37 3.26 0.82 2.38
CA ILE A 37 4.38 1.57 1.79
C ILE A 37 4.29 3.05 2.15
N LYS A 38 3.07 3.62 2.15
CA LYS A 38 2.85 5.01 2.57
C LYS A 38 3.29 5.22 4.01
N ALA A 39 2.81 4.38 4.94
CA ALA A 39 3.15 4.48 6.35
C ALA A 39 4.66 4.30 6.61
N TYR A 40 5.33 3.43 5.85
CA TYR A 40 6.78 3.24 5.95
C TYR A 40 7.56 4.54 5.61
N TYR A 41 7.19 5.22 4.52
CA TYR A 41 7.87 6.46 4.11
C TYR A 41 7.48 7.68 4.96
N GLU A 42 6.28 7.70 5.55
CA GLU A 42 5.90 8.71 6.55
C GLU A 42 6.80 8.65 7.79
N LEU A 43 7.20 7.43 8.21
CA LEU A 43 8.11 7.24 9.33
C LEU A 43 9.59 7.42 8.94
N ASN A 44 9.95 7.18 7.69
CA ASN A 44 11.33 7.20 7.19
C ASN A 44 11.45 8.07 5.93
N PRO A 45 11.30 9.40 6.04
CA PRO A 45 11.29 10.29 4.88
C PRO A 45 12.63 10.34 4.15
N GLU A 46 13.75 10.10 4.86
CA GLU A 46 15.10 10.06 4.27
C GLU A 46 15.32 8.88 3.31
N MET A 47 14.52 7.82 3.46
CA MET A 47 14.59 6.61 2.65
C MET A 47 13.63 6.67 1.44
N ASP A 48 12.96 7.80 1.21
CA ASP A 48 12.00 7.96 0.13
C ASP A 48 12.67 8.12 -1.25
N ASP A 49 12.94 6.95 -1.84
CA ASP A 49 13.51 6.77 -3.18
C ASP A 49 12.47 6.80 -4.31
N ARG A 50 11.21 7.18 -4.03
CA ARG A 50 10.17 7.25 -5.06
C ARG A 50 10.58 8.23 -6.17
N PRO A 51 10.38 7.89 -7.46
CA PRO A 51 10.72 8.78 -8.56
C PRO A 51 9.84 10.03 -8.56
N GLU A 52 10.36 11.14 -9.07
CA GLU A 52 9.68 12.47 -9.03
C GLU A 52 8.26 12.42 -9.60
N ASN A 53 8.05 11.71 -10.71
CA ASN A 53 6.73 11.57 -11.32
C ASN A 53 5.69 11.00 -10.34
N ILE A 54 6.08 10.03 -9.51
CA ILE A 54 5.20 9.39 -8.53
C ILE A 54 4.96 10.33 -7.34
N LYS A 55 5.96 11.11 -6.92
CA LYS A 55 5.81 12.11 -5.85
C LYS A 55 4.76 13.16 -6.25
N VAL A 56 4.85 13.69 -7.46
CA VAL A 56 3.88 14.65 -8.01
C VAL A 56 2.47 14.06 -8.14
N GLU A 57 2.35 12.79 -8.53
CA GLU A 57 1.04 12.11 -8.59
C GLU A 57 0.42 11.94 -7.19
N ILE A 58 1.22 11.63 -6.18
CA ILE A 58 0.76 11.49 -4.80
C ILE A 58 0.25 12.83 -4.25
N GLU A 59 0.98 13.92 -4.46
CA GLU A 59 0.57 15.27 -4.03
C GLU A 59 -0.80 15.63 -4.62
N LYS A 60 -1.00 15.43 -5.93
CA LYS A 60 -2.29 15.67 -6.60
C LYS A 60 -3.42 14.81 -6.04
N LEU A 61 -3.12 13.54 -5.72
CA LEU A 61 -4.10 12.64 -5.11
C LEU A 61 -4.47 13.08 -3.70
N GLU A 62 -3.53 13.61 -2.92
CA GLU A 62 -3.82 14.14 -1.58
C GLU A 62 -4.64 15.44 -1.64
N GLU A 63 -4.31 16.37 -2.54
CA GLU A 63 -5.09 17.58 -2.78
C GLU A 63 -6.54 17.25 -3.16
N SER A 64 -6.73 16.30 -4.09
CA SER A 64 -8.08 15.87 -4.50
C SER A 64 -8.86 15.17 -3.39
N LYS A 65 -8.19 14.34 -2.56
CA LYS A 65 -8.82 13.73 -1.38
C LYS A 65 -9.20 14.78 -0.33
N ALA A 66 -8.34 15.76 -0.08
CA ALA A 66 -8.61 16.84 0.85
C ALA A 66 -9.82 17.68 0.39
N ALA A 67 -9.86 18.05 -0.89
CA ALA A 67 -10.98 18.79 -1.47
C ALA A 67 -12.32 18.01 -1.41
N LEU A 68 -12.30 16.69 -1.55
CA LEU A 68 -13.48 15.85 -1.37
C LEU A 68 -13.96 15.84 0.09
N ASN A 69 -13.02 15.77 1.04
CA ASN A 69 -13.35 15.74 2.47
C ASN A 69 -13.87 17.09 2.99
N GLU A 70 -13.52 18.21 2.34
CA GLU A 70 -14.07 19.55 2.67
C GLU A 70 -15.48 19.79 2.13
N LEU A 71 -15.96 18.94 1.20
CA LEU A 71 -17.31 19.02 0.64
C LEU A 71 -18.32 18.11 1.34
N GLU A 72 -17.87 17.25 2.27
CA GLU A 72 -18.68 16.31 3.05
C GLU A 72 -19.08 16.89 4.42
#